data_AF-A0AAP2DPJ9-F1
#
_entry.id   AF-A0AAP2DPJ9-F1
#
_cell.length_a   1.000
_cell.length_b   1.000
_cell.length_c   1.000
_cell.angle_alpha   90.00
_cell.angle_beta   90.00
_cell.angle_gamma   90.00
#
_symmetry.space_group_name_H-M   'P 1'
#
loop_
_entity.id
_entity.type
_entity.pdbx_description
1 polymer ?
#
loop_
_entity_poly.entity_id
_entity_poly.type
_entity_poly.pdbx_seq_one_letter_code
_entity_poly.pdbx_strand_id
1 'polypeptide(L)'
;MMMLFFNTVRRWPRTWLWLAIVLMVLTGFLVSWSGRCLKTTSAPFAIVSLELAWDQRDADTIRNEWQRASCSHGNIISDPTVAAPGDISVIHTAQKNILDDLWFLMAYTLFFIVCVVRIDPFKLPDQPVTRTTFVFVQLALVAGLLDAIENFFMWRFISGEDIPSDAFAFPATVKFLLVITLTGYILLYLLRRLRSLVKS
;
A
#
# COMPACT_ATOMS: atom_id res chain seq x y z
N MET A 1 -15.10 4.65 -19.91
CA MET A 1 -15.12 4.77 -18.44
C MET A 1 -14.07 5.76 -17.91
N MET A 2 -12.78 5.59 -18.22
CA MET A 2 -11.70 6.44 -17.68
C MET A 2 -11.82 7.94 -18.00
N MET A 3 -12.32 8.31 -19.19
CA MET A 3 -12.57 9.72 -19.55
C MET A 3 -13.62 10.39 -18.64
N LEU A 4 -14.70 9.68 -18.29
CA LEU A 4 -15.74 10.21 -17.39
C LEU A 4 -15.18 10.47 -15.98
N PHE A 5 -14.31 9.58 -15.51
CA PHE A 5 -13.63 9.77 -14.23
C PHE A 5 -12.73 11.01 -14.25
N PHE A 6 -11.90 11.21 -15.29
CA PHE A 6 -11.06 12.40 -15.41
C PHE A 6 -11.86 13.69 -15.45
N ASN A 7 -12.97 13.72 -16.20
CA ASN A 7 -13.85 14.89 -16.26
C ASN A 7 -14.46 15.20 -14.88
N THR A 8 -14.81 14.16 -14.10
CA THR A 8 -15.38 14.33 -12.77
C THR A 8 -14.35 14.84 -11.77
N VAL A 9 -13.12 14.31 -11.79
CA VAL A 9 -12.01 14.79 -10.95
C VAL A 9 -11.66 16.24 -11.27
N ARG A 10 -11.61 16.62 -12.56
CA ARG A 10 -11.34 18.00 -12.98
C ARG A 10 -12.47 18.97 -12.62
N ARG A 11 -13.73 18.52 -12.65
CA ARG A 11 -14.89 19.34 -12.28
C ARG A 11 -14.91 19.65 -10.78
N TRP A 12 -14.50 18.70 -9.93
CA TRP A 12 -14.55 18.82 -8.47
C TRP A 12 -13.20 18.48 -7.80
N PRO A 13 -12.09 19.17 -8.13
CA PRO A 13 -10.74 18.72 -7.79
C PRO A 13 -10.44 18.79 -6.29
N ARG A 14 -11.11 19.69 -5.55
CA ARG A 14 -10.96 19.79 -4.09
C ARG A 14 -11.66 18.63 -3.38
N THR A 15 -12.88 18.30 -3.80
CA THR A 15 -13.68 17.22 -3.23
C THR A 15 -12.96 15.87 -3.40
N TRP A 16 -12.50 15.55 -4.61
CA TRP A 16 -11.78 14.31 -4.88
C TRP A 16 -10.45 14.21 -4.13
N LEU A 17 -9.71 15.32 -4.00
CA LEU A 17 -8.47 15.31 -3.24
C LEU A 17 -8.72 15.03 -1.75
N TRP A 18 -9.69 15.73 -1.15
CA TRP A 18 -10.03 15.51 0.27
C TRP A 18 -10.56 14.10 0.51
N LEU A 19 -11.41 13.59 -0.37
CA LEU A 19 -11.90 12.21 -0.31
C LEU A 19 -10.73 11.22 -0.33
N ALA A 20 -9.81 11.36 -1.28
CA ALA A 20 -8.67 10.45 -1.40
C ALA A 20 -7.73 10.52 -0.18
N ILE A 21 -7.48 11.73 0.35
CA ILE A 21 -6.67 11.91 1.57
C ILE A 21 -7.35 11.24 2.78
N VAL A 22 -8.65 11.48 2.98
CA VAL A 22 -9.40 10.90 4.10
C VAL A 22 -9.39 9.38 4.00
N LEU A 23 -9.66 8.81 2.82
CA LEU A 23 -9.61 7.36 2.62
C LEU A 23 -8.22 6.80 2.92
N MET A 24 -7.15 7.43 2.42
CA MET A 24 -5.78 6.99 2.63
C MET A 24 -5.37 7.05 4.11
N VAL A 25 -5.76 8.11 4.83
CA VAL A 25 -5.48 8.25 6.27
C VAL A 25 -6.24 7.20 7.09
N LEU A 26 -7.52 7.00 6.81
CA LEU A 26 -8.35 6.04 7.55
C LEU A 26 -7.87 4.61 7.34
N THR A 27 -7.64 4.23 6.08
CA THR A 27 -7.17 2.87 5.74
C THR A 27 -5.73 2.65 6.21
N GLY A 28 -4.84 3.63 6.07
CA GLY A 28 -3.47 3.54 6.59
C GLY A 28 -3.42 3.45 8.13
N PHE A 29 -4.30 4.15 8.83
CA PHE A 29 -4.46 3.98 10.28
C PHE A 29 -4.92 2.57 10.64
N LEU A 30 -5.88 2.03 9.90
CA LEU A 30 -6.43 0.68 10.13
C LEU A 30 -5.36 -0.40 9.91
N VAL A 31 -4.59 -0.34 8.82
CA VAL A 31 -3.46 -1.24 8.54
C VAL A 31 -2.36 -1.09 9.59
N SER A 32 -2.00 0.14 9.96
CA SER A 32 -0.98 0.38 11.00
C SER A 32 -1.39 -0.15 12.37
N TRP A 33 -2.68 -0.04 12.70
CA TRP A 33 -3.24 -0.56 13.94
C TRP A 33 -3.25 -2.09 13.97
N SER A 34 -3.73 -2.74 12.91
CA SER A 34 -3.75 -4.22 12.84
C SER A 34 -2.36 -4.83 12.75
N GLY A 35 -1.38 -4.10 12.19
CA GLY A 35 0.00 -4.56 12.06
C GLY A 35 0.87 -4.51 13.33
N ARG A 36 0.37 -3.96 14.45
CA ARG A 36 1.20 -3.83 15.68
C ARG A 36 1.71 -5.16 16.21
N CYS A 37 0.87 -6.19 16.17
CA CYS A 37 1.19 -7.55 16.61
C CYS A 37 2.14 -8.31 15.66
N LEU A 38 2.48 -7.74 14.50
CA LEU A 38 3.31 -8.43 13.50
C LEU A 38 4.80 -8.11 13.63
N LYS A 39 5.15 -7.13 14.49
CA LYS A 39 6.54 -6.67 14.66
C LYS A 39 7.33 -7.61 15.54
N THR A 40 8.09 -8.51 14.93
CA THR A 40 8.92 -9.47 15.65
C THR A 40 10.42 -9.20 15.45
N THR A 41 11.27 -10.07 15.99
CA THR A 41 12.71 -9.99 15.76
C THR A 41 13.07 -10.26 14.29
N SER A 42 12.39 -11.21 13.65
CA SER A 42 12.58 -11.51 12.23
C SER A 42 11.80 -10.58 11.29
N ALA A 43 10.75 -9.91 11.80
CA ALA A 43 9.90 -9.00 11.04
C ALA A 43 9.79 -7.61 11.70
N PRO A 44 10.88 -6.82 11.78
CA PRO A 44 10.87 -5.52 12.46
C PRO A 44 9.93 -4.50 11.80
N PHE A 45 9.64 -4.67 10.52
CA PHE A 45 8.73 -3.83 9.74
C PHE A 45 7.37 -4.49 9.51
N ALA A 46 6.97 -5.45 10.36
CA ALA A 46 5.69 -6.14 10.25
C ALA A 46 5.54 -6.83 8.88
N ILE A 47 4.41 -6.64 8.19
CA ILE A 47 4.13 -7.27 6.91
C ILE A 47 5.18 -6.93 5.85
N VAL A 48 5.68 -5.69 5.83
CA VAL A 48 6.72 -5.22 4.89
C VAL A 48 8.01 -6.05 4.96
N SER A 49 8.33 -6.63 6.13
CA SER A 49 9.47 -7.55 6.23
C SER A 49 9.26 -8.83 5.44
N LEU A 50 8.02 -9.33 5.39
CA LEU A 50 7.66 -10.46 4.54
C LEU A 50 7.63 -10.05 3.06
N GLU A 51 7.06 -8.90 2.73
CA GLU A 51 6.99 -8.39 1.34
C GLU A 51 8.37 -8.33 0.67
N LEU A 52 9.41 -8.01 1.44
CA LEU A 52 10.78 -7.84 0.95
C LEU A 52 11.68 -9.05 1.22
N ALA A 53 11.12 -10.18 1.68
CA ALA A 53 11.87 -11.41 1.95
C ALA A 53 12.18 -12.15 0.64
N TRP A 54 13.26 -11.76 -0.03
CA TRP A 54 13.71 -12.41 -1.27
C TRP A 54 14.23 -13.84 -1.06
N ASP A 55 14.76 -14.16 0.13
CA ASP A 55 15.14 -15.54 0.49
C ASP A 55 13.95 -16.28 1.09
N GLN A 56 13.65 -17.47 0.55
CA GLN A 56 12.62 -18.36 1.07
C GLN A 56 12.83 -18.66 2.57
N ARG A 57 14.09 -18.79 2.99
CA ARG A 57 14.44 -19.05 4.39
C ARG A 57 14.00 -17.92 5.32
N ASP A 58 14.11 -16.67 4.88
CA ASP A 58 13.69 -15.51 5.67
C ASP A 58 12.17 -15.47 5.78
N ALA A 59 11.47 -15.67 4.65
CA ALA A 59 10.01 -15.74 4.61
C ALA A 59 9.46 -16.86 5.53
N ASP A 60 10.07 -18.05 5.48
CA ASP A 60 9.71 -19.17 6.36
C ASP A 60 10.02 -18.86 7.82
N THR A 61 11.13 -18.19 8.11
CA THR A 61 11.48 -17.78 9.48
C THR A 61 10.41 -16.85 10.07
N ILE A 62 9.97 -15.84 9.29
CA ILE A 62 8.90 -14.92 9.68
C ILE A 62 7.59 -15.68 9.90
N ARG A 63 7.18 -16.52 8.93
CA ARG A 63 5.94 -17.33 9.03
C ARG A 63 5.96 -18.23 10.27
N ASN A 64 7.06 -18.93 10.51
CA ASN A 64 7.21 -19.85 11.64
C ASN A 64 7.24 -19.12 12.99
N GLU A 65 7.74 -17.88 13.05
CA GLU A 65 7.67 -17.04 14.24
C GLU A 65 6.23 -16.61 14.51
N TRP A 66 5.51 -16.12 13.49
CA TRP A 66 4.10 -15.74 13.62
C TRP A 66 3.15 -16.91 13.91
N GLN A 67 3.46 -18.12 13.46
CA GLN A 67 2.67 -19.32 13.79
C GLN A 67 2.78 -19.71 15.27
N ARG A 68 3.93 -19.45 15.91
CA ARG A 68 4.19 -19.80 17.31
C ARG A 68 3.82 -18.70 18.29
N ALA A 69 3.69 -17.46 17.81
CA ALA A 69 3.40 -16.29 18.62
C ALA A 69 1.90 -16.03 18.78
N SER A 70 1.55 -15.46 19.93
CA SER A 70 0.23 -14.93 20.24
C SER A 70 0.29 -13.42 20.45
N CYS A 71 -0.82 -12.72 20.28
CA CYS A 71 -0.91 -11.29 20.58
C CYS A 71 -1.99 -10.99 21.62
N SER A 72 -1.62 -10.20 22.62
CA SER A 72 -2.54 -9.68 23.64
C SER A 72 -2.33 -8.18 23.80
N HIS A 73 -3.41 -7.40 23.67
CA HIS A 73 -3.40 -5.94 23.83
C HIS A 73 -2.35 -5.20 22.98
N GLY A 74 -2.02 -5.75 21.79
CA GLY A 74 -1.02 -5.17 20.88
C GLY A 74 0.43 -5.53 21.21
N ASN A 75 0.67 -6.37 22.23
CA ASN A 75 1.99 -6.92 22.57
C ASN A 75 2.07 -8.38 22.16
N ILE A 76 3.22 -8.76 21.59
CA ILE A 76 3.51 -10.14 21.21
C ILE A 76 3.90 -10.94 22.46
N ILE A 77 3.31 -12.12 22.60
CA ILE A 77 3.64 -13.14 23.58
C ILE A 77 4.31 -14.28 22.81
N SER A 78 5.64 -14.40 22.96
CA SER A 78 6.43 -15.42 22.27
C SER A 78 6.49 -16.75 23.02
N ASP A 79 6.12 -16.78 24.31
CA ASP A 79 6.11 -18.00 25.12
C ASP A 79 4.72 -18.67 25.05
N PRO A 80 4.59 -19.84 24.38
CA PRO A 80 3.32 -20.53 24.23
C PRO A 80 2.76 -21.04 25.56
N THR A 81 3.57 -21.16 26.61
CA THR A 81 3.10 -21.58 27.95
C THR A 81 2.34 -20.48 28.68
N VAL A 82 2.46 -19.23 28.22
CA VAL A 82 1.85 -18.03 28.83
C VAL A 82 0.57 -17.61 28.09
N ALA A 83 0.21 -18.27 26.99
CA ALA A 83 -0.96 -17.92 26.21
C ALA A 83 -2.26 -18.10 27.02
N ALA A 84 -2.99 -17.01 27.23
CA ALA A 84 -4.25 -17.02 27.96
C ALA A 84 -5.43 -17.38 27.03
N PRO A 85 -6.53 -17.94 27.57
CA PRO A 85 -7.77 -18.09 26.82
C PRO A 85 -8.24 -16.73 26.27
N GLY A 86 -8.29 -16.59 24.94
CA GLY A 86 -8.68 -15.36 24.26
C GLY A 86 -7.55 -14.63 23.53
N ASP A 87 -6.30 -15.08 23.66
CA ASP A 87 -5.20 -14.56 22.86
C ASP A 87 -5.40 -14.85 21.36
N ILE A 88 -5.10 -13.85 20.53
CA ILE A 88 -5.27 -13.96 19.07
C ILE A 88 -3.96 -14.45 18.48
N SER A 89 -4.01 -15.50 17.65
CA SER A 89 -2.84 -15.96 16.92
C SER A 89 -2.29 -14.85 16.00
N VAL A 90 -0.98 -14.63 16.02
CA VAL A 90 -0.33 -13.61 15.18
C VAL A 90 -0.55 -13.91 13.70
N ILE A 91 -0.62 -15.18 13.31
CA ILE A 91 -0.90 -15.59 11.93
C ILE A 91 -2.26 -15.09 11.43
N HIS A 92 -3.30 -15.18 12.27
CA HIS A 92 -4.64 -14.69 11.95
C HIS A 92 -4.65 -13.16 11.84
N THR A 93 -3.83 -12.50 12.67
CA THR A 93 -3.64 -11.04 12.59
C THR A 93 -2.95 -10.66 11.28
N ALA A 94 -1.96 -11.44 10.83
CA ALA A 94 -1.26 -11.21 9.57
C ALA A 94 -2.20 -11.36 8.37
N GLN A 95 -3.02 -12.42 8.35
CA GLN A 95 -4.04 -12.62 7.32
C GLN A 95 -5.05 -11.46 7.26
N LYS A 96 -5.51 -11.00 8.43
CA LYS A 96 -6.40 -9.84 8.51
C LYS A 96 -5.69 -8.56 8.04
N ASN A 97 -4.43 -8.36 8.41
CA ASN A 97 -3.67 -7.18 8.00
C ASN A 97 -3.48 -7.11 6.49
N ILE A 98 -3.23 -8.24 5.82
CA ILE A 98 -3.19 -8.33 4.34
C ILE A 98 -4.55 -7.96 3.74
N LEU A 99 -5.66 -8.44 4.32
CA LEU A 99 -6.99 -8.10 3.84
C LEU A 99 -7.31 -6.60 4.04
N ASP A 100 -6.90 -6.05 5.17
CA ASP A 100 -7.01 -4.63 5.49
C ASP A 100 -6.21 -3.78 4.48
N ASP A 101 -5.06 -4.28 4.03
CA ASP A 101 -4.20 -3.61 3.06
C ASP A 101 -4.85 -3.49 1.68
N LEU A 102 -5.76 -4.39 1.28
CA LEU A 102 -6.56 -4.22 0.05
C LEU A 102 -7.42 -2.94 0.06
N TRP A 103 -7.86 -2.46 1.22
CA TRP A 103 -8.57 -1.19 1.32
C TRP A 103 -7.63 0.00 1.20
N PHE A 104 -6.45 -0.11 1.81
CA PHE A 104 -5.38 0.89 1.67
C PHE A 104 -4.91 1.01 0.22
N LEU A 105 -4.79 -0.12 -0.46
CA LEU A 105 -4.46 -0.24 -1.87
C LEU A 105 -5.36 0.61 -2.77
N MET A 106 -6.66 0.44 -2.63
CA MET A 106 -7.64 1.23 -3.39
C MET A 106 -7.51 2.72 -3.08
N ALA A 107 -7.30 3.06 -1.81
CA ALA A 107 -7.20 4.44 -1.36
C ALA A 107 -5.95 5.16 -1.89
N TYR A 108 -4.76 4.55 -1.78
CA TYR A 108 -3.52 5.16 -2.24
C TYR A 108 -3.46 5.23 -3.78
N THR A 109 -3.99 4.22 -4.48
CA THR A 109 -4.06 4.23 -5.95
C THR A 109 -4.94 5.38 -6.43
N LEU A 110 -6.12 5.55 -5.81
CA LEU A 110 -7.00 6.70 -6.09
C LEU A 110 -6.30 8.02 -5.78
N PHE A 111 -5.59 8.12 -4.66
CA PHE A 111 -4.84 9.32 -4.27
C PHE A 111 -3.80 9.72 -5.33
N PHE A 112 -2.98 8.78 -5.80
CA PHE A 112 -2.00 9.07 -6.86
C PHE A 112 -2.68 9.53 -8.15
N ILE A 113 -3.74 8.85 -8.58
CA ILE A 113 -4.48 9.23 -9.79
C ILE A 113 -5.04 10.65 -9.66
N VAL A 114 -5.67 10.98 -8.53
CA VAL A 114 -6.23 12.32 -8.30
C VAL A 114 -5.14 13.39 -8.29
N CYS A 115 -4.00 13.13 -7.64
CA CYS A 115 -2.85 14.02 -7.65
C CYS A 115 -2.32 14.25 -9.08
N VAL A 116 -2.10 13.18 -9.83
CA VAL A 116 -1.59 13.21 -11.21
C VAL A 116 -2.54 13.97 -12.15
N VAL A 117 -3.86 13.71 -12.07
CA VAL A 117 -4.85 14.44 -12.88
C VAL A 117 -4.91 15.92 -12.50
N ARG A 118 -4.71 16.27 -11.23
CA ARG A 118 -4.78 17.65 -10.75
C ARG A 118 -3.58 18.51 -11.15
N ILE A 119 -2.42 17.90 -11.35
CA ILE A 119 -1.21 18.59 -11.82
C ILE A 119 -1.16 18.73 -13.35
N ASP A 120 -2.08 18.09 -14.07
CA ASP A 120 -2.20 18.21 -15.52
C ASP A 120 -2.37 19.69 -15.94
N PRO A 121 -1.63 20.16 -16.96
CA PRO A 121 -1.67 21.56 -17.38
C PRO A 121 -2.99 21.94 -18.03
N PHE A 122 -3.74 20.99 -18.61
CA PHE A 122 -5.05 21.23 -19.19
C PHE A 122 -6.12 21.14 -18.12
N LYS A 123 -6.64 22.31 -17.72
CA LYS A 123 -7.61 22.44 -16.62
C LYS A 123 -9.06 22.31 -17.08
N LEU A 124 -9.34 22.45 -18.37
CA LEU A 124 -10.71 22.42 -18.89
C LEU A 124 -11.21 20.97 -18.99
N PRO A 125 -12.45 20.68 -18.52
CA PRO A 125 -13.01 19.32 -18.54
C PRO A 125 -13.04 18.69 -19.94
N ASP A 126 -13.23 19.49 -20.99
CA ASP A 126 -13.40 19.00 -22.36
C ASP A 126 -12.07 18.78 -23.11
N GLN A 127 -10.94 19.16 -22.50
CA GLN A 127 -9.63 18.93 -23.09
C GLN A 127 -9.12 17.53 -22.75
N PRO A 128 -8.50 16.79 -23.68
CA PRO A 128 -7.90 15.50 -23.34
C PRO A 128 -6.78 15.67 -22.29
N VAL A 129 -6.58 14.65 -21.46
CA VAL A 129 -5.41 14.60 -20.57
C VAL A 129 -4.12 14.56 -21.38
N THR A 130 -3.05 15.17 -20.87
CA THR A 130 -1.75 15.06 -21.54
C THR A 130 -1.27 13.61 -21.58
N ARG A 131 -0.43 13.28 -22.56
CA ARG A 131 0.22 11.95 -22.64
C ARG A 131 0.99 11.63 -21.36
N THR A 132 1.64 12.63 -20.75
CA THR A 132 2.37 12.47 -19.48
C THR A 132 1.41 12.07 -18.36
N THR A 133 0.33 12.81 -18.14
CA THR A 133 -0.70 12.47 -17.14
C THR A 133 -1.26 11.08 -17.39
N PHE A 134 -1.58 10.73 -18.64
CA PHE A 134 -2.05 9.39 -18.98
C PHE A 134 -1.05 8.30 -18.58
N VAL A 135 0.24 8.46 -18.91
CA VAL A 135 1.29 7.51 -18.53
C VAL A 135 1.37 7.36 -17.01
N PHE A 136 1.41 8.46 -16.26
CA PHE A 136 1.49 8.38 -14.80
C PHE A 136 0.22 7.79 -14.15
N VAL A 137 -0.96 8.00 -14.72
CA VAL A 137 -2.17 7.29 -14.29
C VAL A 137 -2.03 5.78 -14.53
N GLN A 138 -1.49 5.35 -15.68
CA GLN A 138 -1.23 3.93 -15.93
C GLN A 138 -0.21 3.35 -14.95
N LEU A 139 0.86 4.08 -14.63
CA LEU A 139 1.83 3.65 -13.61
C LEU A 139 1.19 3.48 -12.24
N ALA A 140 0.28 4.37 -11.83
CA ALA A 140 -0.46 4.24 -10.57
C ALA A 140 -1.36 2.99 -10.57
N LEU A 141 -2.06 2.72 -11.67
CA LEU A 141 -2.90 1.52 -11.81
C LEU A 141 -2.06 0.23 -11.79
N VAL A 142 -0.92 0.22 -12.47
CA VAL A 142 0.01 -0.93 -12.47
C VAL A 142 0.58 -1.15 -11.08
N ALA A 143 0.98 -0.09 -10.37
CA ALA A 143 1.42 -0.20 -8.98
C ALA A 143 0.33 -0.82 -8.09
N GLY A 144 -0.93 -0.37 -8.27
CA GLY A 144 -2.05 -0.95 -7.54
C GLY A 144 -2.33 -2.43 -7.89
N LEU A 145 -2.19 -2.81 -9.15
CA LEU A 145 -2.36 -4.20 -9.56
C LEU A 145 -1.25 -5.11 -9.00
N LEU A 146 0.01 -4.64 -9.01
CA LEU A 146 1.13 -5.40 -8.46
C LEU A 146 0.99 -5.65 -6.96
N ASP A 147 0.49 -4.64 -6.22
CA ASP A 147 0.19 -4.78 -4.80
C ASP A 147 -0.90 -5.85 -4.53
N ALA A 148 -1.97 -5.86 -5.33
CA ALA A 148 -3.01 -6.89 -5.20
C ALA A 148 -2.45 -8.31 -5.46
N ILE A 149 -1.58 -8.45 -6.45
CA ILE A 149 -0.94 -9.74 -6.80
C ILE A 149 -0.04 -10.21 -5.66
N GLU A 150 0.80 -9.32 -5.13
CA GLU A 150 1.65 -9.57 -3.98
C GLU A 150 0.83 -10.00 -2.75
N ASN A 151 -0.16 -9.20 -2.35
CA ASN A 151 -1.01 -9.47 -1.19
C ASN A 151 -1.73 -10.82 -1.32
N PHE A 152 -2.16 -11.18 -2.53
CA PHE A 152 -2.73 -12.49 -2.81
C PHE A 152 -1.74 -13.64 -2.56
N PHE A 153 -0.51 -13.53 -3.06
CA PHE A 153 0.52 -14.57 -2.85
C PHE A 153 0.98 -14.65 -1.39
N MET A 154 1.14 -13.52 -0.71
CA MET A 154 1.45 -13.51 0.72
C MET A 154 0.33 -14.16 1.55
N TRP A 155 -0.94 -13.89 1.22
CA TRP A 155 -2.06 -14.51 1.91
C TRP A 155 -2.03 -16.04 1.79
N ARG A 156 -1.75 -16.57 0.59
CA ARG A 156 -1.59 -18.02 0.37
C ARG A 156 -0.40 -18.59 1.13
N PHE A 157 0.75 -17.92 1.08
CA PHE A 157 1.96 -18.32 1.79
C PHE A 157 1.73 -18.43 3.31
N ILE A 158 1.11 -17.40 3.91
CA ILE A 158 0.78 -17.34 5.34
C ILE A 158 -0.28 -18.39 5.72
N SER A 159 -1.17 -18.74 4.78
CA SER A 159 -2.17 -19.80 4.96
C SER A 159 -1.59 -21.21 4.91
N GLY A 160 -0.26 -21.34 4.77
CA GLY A 160 0.47 -22.61 4.84
C GLY A 160 0.73 -23.23 3.48
N GLU A 161 0.44 -22.55 2.37
CA GLU A 161 0.81 -23.02 1.04
C GLU A 161 2.30 -22.83 0.75
N ASP A 162 2.87 -23.72 -0.05
CA ASP A 162 4.26 -23.67 -0.50
C ASP A 162 4.41 -22.71 -1.70
N ILE A 163 4.19 -21.41 -1.42
CA ILE A 163 4.42 -20.33 -2.39
C ILE A 163 5.87 -19.87 -2.28
N PRO A 164 6.63 -19.82 -3.39
CA PRO A 164 7.99 -19.33 -3.35
C PRO A 164 8.01 -17.82 -3.07
N SER A 165 8.99 -17.36 -2.30
CA SER A 165 9.02 -15.99 -1.79
C SER A 165 9.19 -14.92 -2.88
N ASP A 166 9.80 -15.29 -4.00
CA ASP A 166 9.93 -14.44 -5.19
C ASP A 166 8.57 -14.06 -5.81
N ALA A 167 7.54 -14.88 -5.64
CA ALA A 167 6.19 -14.63 -6.17
C ALA A 167 5.53 -13.38 -5.58
N PHE A 168 5.85 -13.00 -4.34
CA PHE A 168 5.42 -11.73 -3.73
C PHE A 168 6.54 -10.68 -3.68
N ALA A 169 7.81 -11.07 -3.48
CA ALA A 169 8.91 -10.11 -3.39
C ALA A 169 9.18 -9.34 -4.69
N PHE A 170 9.01 -9.98 -5.85
CA PHE A 170 9.20 -9.32 -7.14
C PHE A 170 8.11 -8.25 -7.42
N PRO A 171 6.80 -8.56 -7.35
CA PRO A 171 5.76 -7.54 -7.47
C PRO A 171 5.90 -6.41 -6.45
N ALA A 172 6.21 -6.71 -5.18
CA ALA A 172 6.43 -5.70 -4.15
C ALA A 172 7.56 -4.72 -4.54
N THR A 173 8.69 -5.25 -5.00
CA THR A 173 9.84 -4.43 -5.42
C THR A 173 9.50 -3.52 -6.60
N VAL A 174 8.84 -4.05 -7.63
CA VAL A 174 8.41 -3.25 -8.79
C VAL A 174 7.39 -2.19 -8.36
N LYS A 175 6.43 -2.54 -7.50
CA LYS A 175 5.46 -1.61 -6.90
C LYS A 175 6.16 -0.45 -6.21
N PHE A 176 7.13 -0.70 -5.33
CA PHE A 176 7.86 0.35 -4.61
C PHE A 176 8.57 1.31 -5.57
N LEU A 177 9.21 0.80 -6.63
CA LEU A 177 9.85 1.64 -7.65
C LEU A 177 8.84 2.55 -8.37
N LEU A 178 7.66 2.02 -8.71
CA LEU A 178 6.58 2.81 -9.32
C LEU A 178 6.06 3.89 -8.37
N VAL A 179 5.82 3.55 -7.10
CA VAL A 179 5.37 4.49 -6.06
C VAL A 179 6.40 5.60 -5.82
N ILE A 180 7.69 5.28 -5.76
CA ILE A 180 8.78 6.26 -5.65
C ILE A 180 8.76 7.20 -6.87
N THR A 181 8.60 6.65 -8.08
CA THR A 181 8.54 7.43 -9.32
C THR A 181 7.35 8.38 -9.35
N LEU A 182 6.16 7.90 -8.96
CA LEU A 182 4.93 8.71 -8.85
C LEU A 182 5.09 9.84 -7.83
N THR A 183 5.61 9.50 -6.66
CA THR A 183 5.85 10.46 -5.57
C THR A 183 6.85 11.53 -6.00
N GLY A 184 7.96 11.12 -6.62
CA GLY A 184 8.98 12.04 -7.16
C GLY A 184 8.39 12.99 -8.19
N TYR A 185 7.57 12.51 -9.12
CA TYR A 185 6.90 13.34 -10.12
C TYR A 185 5.99 14.40 -9.47
N ILE A 186 5.15 14.00 -8.51
CA ILE A 186 4.25 14.91 -7.79
C ILE A 186 5.04 15.95 -6.99
N LEU A 187 6.07 15.54 -6.26
CA LEU A 187 6.91 16.43 -5.46
C LEU A 187 7.65 17.45 -6.33
N LEU A 188 8.26 17.02 -7.43
CA LEU A 188 8.94 17.92 -8.37
C LEU A 188 7.99 18.99 -8.93
N TYR A 189 6.75 18.62 -9.26
CA TYR A 189 5.73 19.57 -9.68
C TYR A 189 5.40 20.58 -8.58
N LEU A 190 5.16 20.11 -7.35
CA LEU A 190 4.86 20.97 -6.20
C LEU A 190 6.00 21.96 -5.92
N LEU A 191 7.25 21.50 -5.95
CA LEU A 191 8.43 22.35 -5.77
C LEU A 191 8.55 23.42 -6.85
N ARG A 192 8.33 23.06 -8.13
CA ARG A 192 8.33 24.03 -9.23
C ARG A 192 7.24 25.09 -9.06
N ARG A 193 6.05 24.68 -8.61
CA ARG A 193 4.92 25.57 -8.35
C ARG A 193 5.17 26.51 -7.17
N LEU A 194 5.74 26.01 -6.07
CA LEU A 194 6.13 26.84 -4.94
C LEU A 194 7.17 27.88 -5.36
N ARG A 195 8.17 27.48 -6.16
CA ARG A 195 9.18 28.40 -6.69
C ARG A 195 8.59 29.49 -7.59
N SER A 196 7.54 29.22 -8.37
CA SER A 196 6.89 30.26 -9.16
C SER A 196 6.10 31.26 -8.32
N LEU A 197 5.50 30.80 -7.21
CA LEU A 197 4.76 31.68 -6.29
C LEU A 197 5.67 32.63 -5.52
N VAL A 198 6.88 32.19 -5.16
CA VAL A 198 7.87 33.04 -4.47
C VAL A 198 8.45 34.14 -5.38
N LYS A 199 8.42 33.94 -6.70
CA LYS A 199 8.92 34.92 -7.67
C LYS A 199 7.86 35.97 -8.09
N SER A 200 6.60 35.77 -7.70
CA SER A 200 5.49 36.68 -8.04
C SER A 200 5.26 37.64 -6.88
#